data_AF-A0A2D3VEQ6-F1
#
_entry.id   AF-A0A2D3VEQ6-F1
#
_cell.length_a   1.000
_cell.length_b   1.000
_cell.length_c   1.000
_cell.angle_alpha   90.00
_cell.angle_beta   90.00
_cell.angle_gamma   90.00
#
_symmetry.space_group_name_H-M   'P 1'
#
loop_
_entity.id
_entity.type
_entity.pdbx_description
1 polymer ?
#
loop_
_entity_poly.entity_id
_entity_poly.type
_entity_poly.pdbx_seq_one_letter_code
_entity_poly.pdbx_strand_id
1 'polypeptide(L)' 'MYAIIKNGGKQYKVQEGDILTFDKMSLEPKATIEITEVLAVNAGELVMGTPFVSGAIVTAEVINEGR' A
#
# COMPACT_ATOMS: atom_id res chain seq x y z
N MET A 1 2.03 -13.76 1.51
CA MET A 1 0.92 -12.84 1.76
C MET A 1 1.02 -11.67 0.80
N TYR A 2 -0.09 -11.17 0.27
CA TYR A 2 -0.10 -9.92 -0.52
C TYR A 2 -1.35 -9.12 -0.22
N ALA A 3 -1.29 -7.81 -0.43
CA ALA A 3 -2.44 -6.92 -0.40
C ALA A 3 -2.58 -6.20 -1.74
N ILE A 4 -3.79 -5.75 -2.05
CA ILE A 4 -4.05 -4.82 -3.14
C ILE A 4 -4.45 -3.51 -2.49
N ILE A 5 -3.64 -2.48 -2.71
CA ILE A 5 -3.88 -1.12 -2.20
C ILE A 5 -4.26 -0.20 -3.35
N LYS A 6 -4.96 0.88 -3.01
CA LYS A 6 -5.19 2.01 -3.90
C LYS A 6 -4.35 3.20 -3.44
N ASN A 7 -3.71 3.86 -4.38
CA ASN A 7 -3.02 5.12 -4.14
C ASN A 7 -2.97 5.93 -5.44
N GLY A 8 -3.22 7.24 -5.39
CA GLY A 8 -3.17 8.10 -6.57
C GLY A 8 -4.11 7.69 -7.72
N GLY A 9 -5.22 7.01 -7.41
CA GLY A 9 -6.15 6.49 -8.41
C GLY A 9 -5.71 5.21 -9.13
N LYS A 10 -4.52 4.68 -8.81
CA LYS A 10 -4.00 3.41 -9.32
C LYS A 10 -4.13 2.34 -8.25
N GLN A 11 -4.12 1.07 -8.68
CA GLN A 11 -4.12 -0.08 -7.79
C GLN A 11 -2.76 -0.77 -7.87
N TYR A 12 -2.23 -1.16 -6.71
CA TYR A 12 -0.93 -1.80 -6.58
C TYR A 12 -1.09 -3.09 -5.81
N LYS A 13 -0.51 -4.18 -6.34
CA LYS A 13 -0.32 -5.41 -5.58
C LYS A 13 0.99 -5.30 -4.83
N VAL A 14 0.95 -5.51 -3.52
CA VAL A 14 2.08 -5.29 -2.62
C VAL A 14 2.29 -6.49 -1.72
N GLN A 15 3.55 -6.80 -1.45
CA GLN A 15 4.00 -7.80 -0.49
C GLN A 15 5.03 -7.20 0.45
N GLU A 16 5.25 -7.84 1.59
CA GLU A 16 6.29 -7.42 2.52
C GLU A 16 7.67 -7.47 1.83
N GLY A 17 8.40 -6.36 1.86
CA GLY A 17 9.70 -6.21 1.20
C GLY A 17 9.66 -5.68 -0.23
N ASP A 18 8.47 -5.47 -0.82
CA ASP A 18 8.37 -4.90 -2.17
C ASP A 18 8.75 -3.41 -2.18
N ILE A 19 9.47 -3.01 -3.22
CA ILE A 19 9.79 -1.60 -3.49
C ILE A 19 8.91 -1.11 -4.64
N LEU A 20 8.11 -0.08 -4.37
CA LEU A 20 7.17 0.49 -5.33
C LEU A 20 7.41 1.98 -5.49
N THR A 21 7.17 2.47 -6.69
CA THR A 21 7.21 3.90 -7.00
C THR A 21 5.78 4.43 -7.06
N PHE A 22 5.50 5.41 -6.21
CA PHE A 22 4.24 6.14 -6.21
C PHE A 22 4.39 7.49 -6.90
N ASP A 23 3.27 8.14 -7.17
CA ASP A 23 3.27 9.53 -7.60
C ASP A 23 3.82 10.43 -6.49
N LYS A 24 4.25 11.65 -6.84
CA LYS A 24 4.95 12.53 -5.91
C LYS A 24 4.09 12.88 -4.69
N MET A 25 4.52 12.44 -3.51
CA MET A 25 3.84 12.70 -2.23
C MET A 25 4.52 13.75 -1.34
N SER A 26 5.69 14.28 -1.73
CA SER A 26 6.47 15.27 -0.97
C SER A 26 6.73 14.85 0.49
N LEU A 27 7.21 13.62 0.67
CA LEU A 27 7.51 13.02 1.98
C LEU A 27 9.01 12.85 2.15
N GLU A 28 9.49 13.06 3.37
CA GLU A 28 10.89 12.88 3.72
C GLU A 28 11.31 11.41 3.65
N PRO A 29 12.55 11.08 3.25
CA PRO A 29 13.09 9.74 3.38
C PRO A 29 12.99 9.25 4.83
N LYS A 30 12.73 7.95 5.01
CA LYS A 30 12.43 7.28 6.28
C LYS A 30 11.09 7.66 6.93
N ALA A 31 10.25 8.46 6.27
CA ALA A 31 8.89 8.65 6.73
C ALA A 31 8.09 7.34 6.58
N THR A 32 7.27 7.04 7.58
CA THR A 32 6.31 5.94 7.51
C THR A 32 5.00 6.45 6.92
N ILE A 33 4.45 5.70 5.97
CA ILE A 33 3.16 5.94 5.34
C ILE A 33 2.22 4.81 5.72
N GLU A 34 1.04 5.16 6.21
CA GLU A 34 -0.05 4.20 6.43
C GLU A 34 -1.06 4.33 5.30
N ILE A 35 -1.30 3.22 4.59
CA ILE A 35 -2.24 3.13 3.50
C ILE A 35 -3.44 2.33 3.99
N THR A 36 -4.53 3.04 4.26
CA THR A 36 -5.82 2.48 4.71
C THR A 36 -6.72 2.07 3.55
N GLU A 37 -6.43 2.52 2.33
CA GLU A 37 -7.15 2.16 1.11
C GLU A 37 -6.76 0.75 0.61
N VAL A 38 -7.05 -0.27 1.41
CA VAL A 38 -6.78 -1.67 1.08
C VAL A 38 -8.02 -2.29 0.44
N LEU A 39 -7.92 -2.70 -0.83
CA LEU A 39 -9.00 -3.29 -1.61
C LEU A 39 -9.13 -4.81 -1.35
N ALA A 40 -8.01 -5.50 -1.18
CA ALA A 40 -8.00 -6.94 -0.92
C ALA A 40 -6.75 -7.35 -0.13
N VAL A 41 -6.86 -8.43 0.65
CA VAL A 41 -5.75 -9.06 1.37
C VAL A 41 -5.79 -10.56 1.12
N ASN A 42 -4.64 -11.16 0.82
CA ASN A 42 -4.49 -12.59 0.65
C ASN A 42 -3.38 -13.13 1.56
N ALA A 43 -3.81 -13.84 2.60
CA ALA A 43 -2.95 -14.50 3.58
C ALA A 43 -3.13 -16.03 3.60
N GLY A 44 -3.66 -16.60 2.52
CA GLY A 44 -4.10 -18.01 2.43
C GLY A 44 -5.55 -18.12 2.00
N GLU A 45 -6.38 -17.17 2.44
CA GLU A 45 -7.72 -16.90 1.92
C GLU A 45 -7.77 -15.46 1.38
N LEU A 46 -8.50 -15.25 0.29
CA LEU A 46 -8.65 -13.93 -0.33
C LEU A 46 -9.83 -13.20 0.32
N VAL A 47 -9.52 -12.16 1.09
CA VAL A 47 -10.50 -11.24 1.66
C VAL A 47 -10.59 -10.01 0.76
N MET A 48 -11.77 -9.76 0.20
CA MET A 48 -12.04 -8.56 -0.61
C MET A 48 -12.94 -7.58 0.14
N GLY A 49 -12.57 -6.30 0.08
CA GLY A 49 -13.32 -5.20 0.67
C GLY A 49 -14.45 -4.71 -0.22
N THR A 50 -15.49 -4.14 0.39
CA THR A 50 -16.58 -3.44 -0.31
C THR A 50 -16.85 -2.10 0.39
N PRO A 51 -16.16 -1.00 0.04
CA PRO A 51 -15.13 -0.83 -0.99
C PRO A 51 -13.69 -1.14 -0.53
N PHE A 52 -13.43 -1.16 0.78
CA PHE A 52 -12.12 -1.46 1.38
C PHE A 52 -12.26 -2.53 2.46
N VAL A 53 -11.16 -3.22 2.78
CA VAL A 53 -11.12 -4.21 3.86
C VAL A 53 -11.05 -3.47 5.19
N SER A 54 -12.11 -3.56 5.99
CA SER A 54 -12.20 -2.89 7.29
C SER A 54 -11.09 -3.39 8.23
N GLY A 55 -10.29 -2.46 8.77
CA GLY A 55 -9.20 -2.77 9.70
C GLY A 55 -7.89 -3.23 9.05
N ALA A 56 -7.82 -3.29 7.72
CA ALA A 56 -6.56 -3.55 7.02
C ALA A 56 -5.76 -2.25 6.85
N ILE A 57 -4.48 -2.28 7.25
CA ILE A 57 -3.54 -1.18 7.09
C ILE A 57 -2.27 -1.75 6.48
N VAL A 58 -1.79 -1.10 5.42
CA VAL A 58 -0.47 -1.38 4.86
C VAL A 58 0.47 -0.26 5.26
N THR A 59 1.52 -0.59 5.99
CA THR A 59 2.60 0.33 6.34
C THR A 59 3.72 0.24 5.31
N ALA A 60 4.22 1.38 4.88
CA ALA A 60 5.36 1.49 3.97
C ALA A 60 6.35 2.54 4.49
N GLU A 61 7.63 2.36 4.17
CA GLU A 61 8.67 3.34 4.47
C GLU A 61 9.11 4.05 3.18
N VAL A 62 9.27 5.36 3.23
CA VAL A 62 9.84 6.14 2.12
C VAL A 62 11.33 5.87 2.01
N ILE A 63 11.73 5.14 0.98
CA ILE A 63 13.16 4.83 0.75
C ILE A 63 13.90 6.05 0.20
N ASN A 64 13.32 6.74 -0.79
CA ASN A 64 13.91 7.91 -1.42
C ASN A 64 12.86 8.73 -2.18
N GLU A 65 13.09 10.03 -2.36
CA GLU A 65 12.34 10.87 -3.28
C GLU A 65 13.06 10.90 -4.64
N GLY A 66 12.48 10.23 -5.65
CA GLY A 66 12.95 10.29 -7.03
C GLY A 66 12.66 11.67 -7.66
N ARG A 67 13.60 12.18 -8.47
CA ARG A 67 13.42 13.40 -9.27
C ARG A 67 12.67 13.12 -10.57
#